data_AF-A0A967TUN6-F1
#
_entry.id   AF-A0A967TUN6-F1
#
_cell.length_a   1.000
_cell.length_b   1.000
_cell.length_c   1.000
_cell.angle_alpha   90.00
_cell.angle_beta   90.00
_cell.angle_gamma   90.00
#
_symmetry.space_group_name_H-M   'P 1'
#
loop_
_entity.id
_entity.type
_entity.pdbx_description
1 polymer ?
#
loop_
_entity_poly.entity_id
_entity_poly.type
_entity_poly.pdbx_seq_one_letter_code
_entity_poly.pdbx_strand_id
1 'polypeptide(L)'
;MWDRYRVVTYQEFLASHENRIEYWSMRRELIPGLLKAKPNQAHHALAGLETDGKLHTVITQNIDGLHQAAGNTNVIELHGTNMTASCLSCGKQWSIDEIQLRLEGGDLDPLCDRCNGLI
;
A
#
# COMPACT_ATOMS: atom_id res chain seq x y z
N MET A 1 10.79 -2.98 12.42
CA MET A 1 10.61 -2.05 11.27
C MET A 1 11.20 -0.69 11.63
N TRP A 2 10.68 -0.04 12.66
CA TRP A 2 11.12 1.29 13.10
C TRP A 2 12.58 1.38 13.58
N ASP A 3 13.16 0.26 14.03
CA ASP A 3 14.59 0.20 14.37
C ASP A 3 15.50 -0.09 13.17
N ARG A 4 14.91 -0.42 12.00
CA ARG A 4 15.65 -0.92 10.83
C ARG A 4 15.65 0.05 9.64
N TYR A 5 14.58 0.82 9.45
CA TYR A 5 14.49 1.76 8.33
C TYR A 5 14.12 3.15 8.83
N ARG A 6 14.81 4.15 8.27
CA ARG A 6 14.44 5.54 8.41
C ARG A 6 13.16 5.80 7.62
N VAL A 7 12.30 6.68 8.13
CA VAL A 7 11.14 7.15 7.39
C VAL A 7 11.60 8.19 6.35
N VAL A 8 11.41 7.86 5.08
CA VAL A 8 11.51 8.84 3.97
C VAL A 8 10.20 9.61 3.91
N THR A 9 10.25 10.92 4.13
CA THR A 9 9.07 11.79 4.04
C THR A 9 8.65 11.99 2.57
N TYR A 10 7.40 12.42 2.36
CA TYR A 10 6.90 12.71 1.01
C TYR A 10 7.76 13.76 0.28
N GLN A 11 8.21 14.79 0.97
CA GLN A 11 9.04 15.83 0.36
C GLN A 11 10.43 15.33 -0.01
N GLU A 12 11.03 14.49 0.85
CA GLU A 12 12.30 13.84 0.55
C GLU A 12 12.21 12.90 -0.65
N PHE A 13 11.10 12.14 -0.75
CA PHE A 13 10.81 11.25 -1.88
C PHE A 13 10.73 12.04 -3.20
N LEU A 14 10.01 13.17 -3.21
CA LEU A 14 9.91 14.01 -4.40
C LEU A 14 11.25 14.64 -4.80
N ALA A 15 12.06 15.04 -3.81
CA ALA A 15 13.24 15.86 -4.04
C ALA A 15 14.48 15.08 -4.54
N SER A 16 14.59 13.78 -4.27
CA SER A 16 15.84 13.04 -4.51
C SER A 16 15.63 11.63 -5.05
N HIS A 17 16.38 11.29 -6.09
CA HIS A 17 16.48 9.92 -6.62
C HIS A 17 16.99 8.93 -5.56
N GLU A 18 17.96 9.32 -4.74
CA GLU A 18 18.51 8.46 -3.68
C GLU A 18 17.47 8.13 -2.62
N ASN A 19 16.64 9.10 -2.22
CA ASN A 19 15.56 8.89 -1.26
C ASN A 19 14.45 7.98 -1.84
N ARG A 20 14.18 8.05 -3.15
CA ARG A 20 13.24 7.12 -3.80
C ARG A 20 13.79 5.71 -3.82
N ILE A 21 15.09 5.54 -4.13
CA ILE A 21 15.76 4.24 -4.02
C ILE A 21 15.69 3.70 -2.59
N GLU A 22 15.95 4.53 -1.57
CA GLU A 22 15.85 4.12 -0.16
C GLU A 22 14.42 3.65 0.18
N TYR A 23 13.41 4.44 -0.17
CA TYR A 23 12.00 4.11 0.03
C TYR A 23 11.62 2.80 -0.66
N TRP A 24 11.90 2.67 -1.96
CA TRP A 24 11.50 1.52 -2.75
C TRP A 24 12.30 0.26 -2.39
N SER A 25 13.56 0.40 -1.97
CA SER A 25 14.35 -0.73 -1.42
C SER A 25 13.76 -1.27 -0.13
N MET A 26 13.34 -0.38 0.78
CA MET A 26 12.59 -0.79 1.98
C MET A 26 11.28 -1.48 1.59
N ARG A 27 10.52 -0.90 0.66
CA ARG A 27 9.24 -1.47 0.19
C ARG A 27 9.43 -2.87 -0.40
N ARG A 28 10.46 -3.09 -1.22
CA ARG A 28 10.82 -4.40 -1.78
C ARG A 28 10.94 -5.49 -0.73
N GLU A 29 11.49 -5.16 0.45
CA GLU A 29 11.65 -6.10 1.55
C GLU A 29 10.37 -6.32 2.35
N LEU A 30 9.48 -5.33 2.42
CA LEU A 30 8.28 -5.37 3.25
C LEU A 30 7.03 -5.88 2.52
N ILE A 31 6.88 -5.60 1.22
CA ILE A 31 5.70 -5.97 0.42
C ILE A 31 5.39 -7.47 0.51
N PRO A 32 6.37 -8.41 0.41
CA PRO A 32 6.07 -9.83 0.54
C PRO A 32 5.43 -10.22 1.87
N GLY A 33 5.77 -9.53 2.95
CA GLY A 33 5.15 -9.73 4.27
C GLY A 33 3.75 -9.14 4.33
N LEU A 34 3.55 -7.96 3.75
CA LEU A 34 2.25 -7.30 3.65
C LEU A 34 1.24 -8.14 2.88
N LEU A 35 1.62 -8.67 1.72
CA LEU A 35 0.77 -9.52 0.89
C LEU A 35 0.41 -10.87 1.53
N LYS A 36 1.23 -11.35 2.47
CA LYS A 36 0.97 -12.58 3.23
C LYS A 36 0.12 -12.35 4.47
N ALA A 37 -0.06 -11.11 4.91
CA ALA A 37 -0.85 -10.80 6.09
C ALA A 37 -2.29 -11.25 5.88
N LYS A 38 -2.90 -11.78 6.94
CA LYS A 38 -4.29 -12.27 6.92
C LYS A 38 -5.10 -11.52 7.97
N PRO A 39 -6.40 -11.30 7.71
CA PRO A 39 -7.28 -10.75 8.72
C PRO A 39 -7.32 -11.63 9.96
N ASN A 40 -7.46 -11.00 11.12
CA ASN A 40 -7.65 -11.70 12.39
C ASN A 40 -9.15 -11.75 12.77
N GLN A 41 -9.46 -12.37 13.92
CA GLN A 41 -10.84 -12.54 14.39
C GLN A 41 -11.62 -11.23 14.52
N ALA A 42 -10.95 -10.10 14.86
CA ALA A 42 -11.62 -8.81 14.97
C ALA A 42 -12.12 -8.30 13.61
N HIS A 43 -11.33 -8.46 12.54
CA HIS A 43 -11.74 -8.08 11.20
C HIS A 43 -12.95 -8.91 10.74
N HIS A 44 -12.91 -10.22 10.95
CA HIS A 44 -14.03 -11.10 10.61
C HIS A 44 -15.29 -10.81 11.43
N ALA A 45 -15.15 -10.44 12.71
CA ALA A 45 -16.28 -10.01 13.52
C ALA A 45 -16.95 -8.75 12.96
N LEU A 46 -16.17 -7.77 12.50
CA LEU A 46 -16.70 -6.56 11.84
C LEU A 46 -17.39 -6.90 10.51
N ALA A 47 -16.82 -7.77 9.70
CA ALA A 47 -17.47 -8.25 8.46
C ALA A 47 -18.80 -8.96 8.76
N GLY A 48 -18.87 -9.73 9.84
CA GLY A 48 -20.11 -10.34 10.32
C GLY A 48 -21.16 -9.30 10.72
N LEU A 49 -20.77 -8.26 11.46
CA LEU A 49 -21.68 -7.17 11.82
C LEU A 49 -22.21 -6.39 10.60
N GLU A 50 -21.39 -6.22 9.55
CA GLU A 50 -21.82 -5.60 8.30
C GLU A 50 -22.82 -6.48 7.57
N THR A 51 -22.55 -7.79 7.49
CA THR A 51 -23.46 -8.78 6.89
C THR A 51 -24.81 -8.83 7.61
N ASP A 52 -24.81 -8.72 8.94
CA ASP A 52 -26.01 -8.64 9.78
C ASP A 52 -26.76 -7.28 9.67
N GLY A 53 -26.23 -6.30 8.92
CA GLY A 53 -26.81 -4.96 8.80
C GLY A 53 -26.65 -4.08 10.05
N LYS A 54 -25.79 -4.47 11.00
CA LYS A 54 -25.53 -3.74 12.26
C LYS A 54 -24.37 -2.76 12.17
N LEU A 55 -23.48 -2.96 11.20
CA LEU A 55 -22.37 -2.07 10.90
C LEU A 55 -22.59 -1.44 9.52
N HIS A 56 -22.63 -0.10 9.45
CA HIS A 56 -22.85 0.61 8.20
C HIS A 56 -21.56 0.82 7.40
N THR A 57 -20.48 1.22 8.07
CA THR A 57 -19.21 1.58 7.43
C THR A 57 -18.04 1.34 8.38
N VAL A 58 -16.92 0.88 7.84
CA VAL A 58 -15.62 0.90 8.53
C VAL A 58 -14.83 2.11 8.05
N ILE A 59 -14.42 3.00 8.96
CA ILE A 59 -13.47 4.07 8.67
C ILE A 59 -12.15 3.68 9.33
N THR A 60 -11.09 3.55 8.54
CA THR A 60 -9.78 3.09 9.03
C THR A 60 -8.65 4.01 8.64
N GLN A 61 -7.66 4.12 9.53
CA GLN A 61 -6.37 4.75 9.26
C GLN A 61 -5.33 3.74 8.76
N ASN A 62 -5.65 2.45 8.85
CA ASN A 62 -4.77 1.38 8.39
C ASN A 62 -4.75 1.38 6.86
N ILE A 63 -3.61 0.96 6.31
CA ILE A 63 -3.33 0.93 4.87
C ILE A 63 -3.11 -0.51 4.38
N ASP A 64 -3.45 -1.51 5.19
CA ASP A 64 -3.10 -2.93 4.99
C ASP A 64 -4.13 -3.72 4.18
N GLY A 65 -5.32 -3.16 3.92
CA GLY A 65 -6.40 -3.80 3.16
C GLY A 65 -7.08 -4.98 3.88
N LEU A 66 -6.82 -5.19 5.18
CA LEU A 66 -7.29 -6.39 5.89
C LEU A 66 -8.80 -6.39 6.15
N HIS A 67 -9.46 -5.24 6.19
CA HIS A 67 -10.92 -5.17 6.30
C HIS A 67 -11.60 -5.72 5.04
N GLN A 68 -11.11 -5.31 3.87
CA GLN A 68 -11.59 -5.77 2.58
C GLN A 68 -11.33 -7.27 2.42
N ALA A 69 -10.13 -7.73 2.78
CA ALA A 69 -9.79 -9.15 2.78
C ALA A 69 -10.63 -9.98 3.76
N ALA A 70 -11.15 -9.38 4.83
CA ALA A 70 -12.08 -10.04 5.77
C ALA A 70 -13.52 -10.12 5.28
N GLY A 71 -13.87 -9.36 4.22
CA GLY A 71 -15.19 -9.31 3.63
C GLY A 71 -15.98 -8.03 3.89
N ASN A 72 -15.40 -7.01 4.54
CA ASN A 72 -16.07 -5.70 4.64
C ASN A 72 -16.16 -5.04 3.25
N THR A 73 -17.33 -4.52 2.89
CA THR A 73 -17.58 -3.94 1.56
C THR A 73 -17.65 -2.42 1.56
N ASN A 74 -18.10 -1.82 2.68
CA ASN A 74 -18.14 -0.37 2.85
C ASN A 74 -17.01 0.12 3.77
N VAL A 75 -15.81 0.26 3.20
CA VAL A 75 -14.59 0.67 3.91
C VAL A 75 -14.08 2.01 3.37
N ILE A 76 -13.81 2.97 4.26
CA ILE A 76 -13.17 4.25 3.95
C ILE A 76 -11.75 4.24 4.53
N GLU A 77 -10.75 4.26 3.65
CA GLU A 77 -9.33 4.30 4.00
C GLU A 77 -8.82 5.75 4.03
N LEU A 78 -8.66 6.31 5.23
CA LEU A 78 -8.27 7.72 5.41
C LEU A 78 -6.87 8.04 4.89
N HIS A 79 -5.97 7.06 4.95
CA HIS A 79 -4.57 7.20 4.52
C HIS A 79 -4.27 6.49 3.20
N GLY A 80 -5.30 6.09 2.46
CA GLY A 80 -5.17 5.27 1.25
C GLY A 80 -4.79 3.83 1.56
N THR A 81 -4.14 3.17 0.60
CA THR A 81 -3.86 1.73 0.66
C THR A 81 -2.44 1.40 0.20
N ASN A 82 -1.83 0.38 0.80
CA ASN A 82 -0.57 -0.19 0.32
C ASN A 82 -0.77 -1.22 -0.80
N MET A 83 -2.00 -1.54 -1.16
CA MET A 83 -2.30 -2.55 -2.19
C MET A 83 -2.06 -2.06 -3.62
N THR A 84 -1.78 -0.77 -3.80
CA THR A 84 -1.52 -0.16 -5.11
C THR A 84 -0.44 0.92 -5.02
N ALA A 85 0.12 1.29 -6.16
CA ALA A 85 0.94 2.50 -6.33
C ALA A 85 0.42 3.30 -7.53
N SER A 86 0.59 4.62 -7.52
CA SER A 86 0.00 5.52 -8.52
C SER A 86 1.00 6.55 -9.00
N CYS A 87 1.01 6.80 -10.31
CA CYS A 87 1.84 7.85 -10.88
C CYS A 87 1.39 9.23 -10.40
N LEU A 88 2.32 9.99 -9.84
CA LEU A 88 2.07 11.33 -9.32
C LEU A 88 1.76 12.37 -10.41
N SER A 89 2.02 12.05 -11.68
CA SER A 89 1.78 12.94 -12.81
C SER A 89 0.47 12.65 -13.56
N CYS A 90 0.19 11.38 -13.85
CA CYS A 90 -0.96 11.01 -14.70
C CYS A 90 -2.01 10.12 -14.02
N GLY A 91 -1.79 9.74 -12.75
CA GLY A 91 -2.72 8.94 -11.96
C GLY A 91 -2.88 7.48 -12.42
N LYS A 92 -2.08 7.00 -13.39
CA LYS A 92 -2.04 5.57 -13.72
C LYS A 92 -1.67 4.78 -12.47
N GLN A 93 -2.38 3.69 -12.22
CA GLN A 93 -2.22 2.86 -11.05
C GLN A 93 -1.71 1.47 -11.43
N TRP A 94 -0.96 0.87 -10.52
CA TRP A 94 -0.50 -0.52 -10.56
C TRP A 94 -0.88 -1.20 -9.25
N SER A 95 -1.13 -2.50 -9.31
CA SER A 95 -1.15 -3.33 -8.11
C SER A 95 0.23 -3.32 -7.45
N ILE A 96 0.26 -3.49 -6.13
CA ILE A 96 1.55 -3.54 -5.44
C ILE A 96 2.38 -4.79 -5.82
N ASP A 97 1.73 -5.88 -6.26
CA ASP A 97 2.38 -7.07 -6.82
C ASP A 97 3.15 -6.74 -8.12
N GLU A 98 2.55 -5.97 -9.04
CA GLU A 98 3.23 -5.53 -10.26
C GLU A 98 4.47 -4.68 -9.94
N ILE A 99 4.37 -3.80 -8.95
CA ILE A 99 5.51 -3.01 -8.49
C ILE A 99 6.57 -3.91 -7.84
N GLN A 100 6.17 -4.87 -7.01
CA GLN A 100 7.11 -5.81 -6.38
C GLN A 100 7.95 -6.55 -7.42
N LEU A 101 7.33 -7.03 -8.51
CA LEU A 101 8.04 -7.70 -9.59
C LEU A 101 9.10 -6.80 -10.25
N ARG A 102 8.82 -5.49 -10.42
CA ARG A 102 9.80 -4.53 -10.92
C ARG A 102 10.97 -4.36 -9.94
N LEU A 103 10.67 -4.19 -8.65
CA LEU A 103 11.69 -4.01 -7.61
C LEU A 103 12.60 -5.25 -7.49
N GLU A 104 12.04 -6.45 -7.58
CA GLU A 104 12.78 -7.71 -7.60
C GLU A 104 13.62 -7.86 -8.88
N GLY A 105 13.15 -7.30 -10.00
CA GLY A 105 13.90 -7.20 -11.26
C GLY A 105 15.03 -6.16 -11.25
N GLY A 106 15.21 -5.40 -10.17
CA GLY A 106 16.29 -4.42 -9.99
C GLY A 106 15.92 -2.97 -10.32
N ASP A 107 14.67 -2.70 -10.69
CA ASP A 107 14.17 -1.34 -10.91
C ASP A 107 13.83 -0.68 -9.57
N LEU A 108 14.82 -0.06 -8.91
CA LEU A 108 14.69 0.52 -7.57
C LEU A 108 14.17 1.96 -7.53
N ASP A 109 13.86 2.56 -8.67
CA ASP A 109 13.16 3.86 -8.78
C ASP A 109 12.17 3.78 -9.95
N PRO A 110 11.10 2.96 -9.82
CA PRO A 110 10.22 2.64 -10.93
C PRO A 110 9.51 3.90 -11.42
N LEU A 111 9.70 4.20 -12.71
CA LEU A 111 8.98 5.28 -13.40
C LEU A 111 7.72 4.78 -14.10
N CYS A 112 6.79 5.70 -14.29
CA CYS A 112 5.53 5.48 -15.01
C CYS A 112 5.81 5.16 -16.48
N ASP A 113 5.39 3.97 -16.92
CA ASP A 113 5.50 3.51 -18.32
C ASP A 113 4.70 4.35 -19.34
N ARG A 114 3.78 5.21 -18.87
CA ARG A 114 2.94 6.06 -19.71
C ARG A 114 3.50 7.46 -19.93
N CYS A 115 4.09 8.06 -18.90
CA CYS A 115 4.49 9.48 -18.93
C CYS A 115 5.86 9.76 -18.31
N ASN A 116 6.58 8.72 -17.90
CA ASN A 116 7.87 8.80 -17.24
C ASN A 116 7.87 9.60 -15.91
N GLY A 117 6.69 9.86 -15.34
CA GLY A 117 6.52 10.48 -14.03
C GLY A 117 6.84 9.51 -12.88
N LEU A 118 7.01 10.06 -11.68
CA LEU A 118 7.26 9.29 -10.47
C LEU A 118 6.05 8.41 -10.13
N ILE A 119 6.31 7.17 -9.71
CA ILE A 119 5.34 6.24 -9.11
C ILE A 119 5.52 6.28 -7.60
#